data_AF-A0A8J3C2E8-F1
#
_entry.id   AF-A0A8J3C2E8-F1
#
_cell.length_a   1.000
_cell.length_b   1.000
_cell.length_c   1.000
_cell.angle_alpha   90.00
_cell.angle_beta   90.00
_cell.angle_gamma   90.00
#
_symmetry.space_group_name_H-M   'P 1'
#
loop_
_entity.id
_entity.type
_entity.pdbx_description
1 polymer ?
#
loop_
_entity_poly.entity_id
_entity_poly.type
_entity_poly.pdbx_seq_one_letter_code
_entity_poly.pdbx_strand_id
1 'polypeptide(L)'
;MTGDWPAWVGSYDEDAHRRHEEELARERAELAHKNRPILAERLGYPPESVAACEALEDEFPGWTVAYLHENKVPGFAYPAGYHAWRRGRPFGGPARLHGATPEELRGILLVRNGDDG
;
A
#
# COMPACT_ATOMS: atom_id res chain seq x y z
N MET A 1 -43.31 -7.27 -19.22
CA MET A 1 -42.77 -8.61 -18.91
C MET A 1 -41.91 -8.47 -17.67
N THR A 2 -42.50 -8.69 -16.50
CA THR A 2 -41.81 -8.71 -15.21
C THR A 2 -41.16 -10.08 -15.07
N GLY A 3 -39.84 -10.15 -15.24
CA GLY A 3 -39.08 -11.38 -15.07
C GLY A 3 -39.16 -11.83 -13.62
N ASP A 4 -39.87 -12.93 -13.40
CA ASP A 4 -39.94 -13.64 -12.13
C ASP A 4 -38.62 -14.39 -11.96
N TRP A 5 -37.71 -13.86 -11.13
CA TRP A 5 -36.42 -14.49 -10.86
C TRP A 5 -36.64 -15.73 -9.97
N PRO A 6 -35.96 -16.87 -10.23
CA PRO A 6 -36.17 -18.09 -9.44
C PRO A 6 -35.80 -17.89 -7.96
N ALA A 7 -36.61 -18.44 -7.05
CA ALA A 7 -36.37 -18.46 -5.59
C ALA A 7 -35.09 -19.21 -5.13
N TRP A 8 -34.29 -19.72 -6.08
CA TRP A 8 -33.01 -20.39 -5.85
C TRP A 8 -31.80 -19.46 -5.96
N VAL A 9 -32.00 -18.16 -6.23
CA VAL A 9 -30.95 -17.16 -5.98
C VAL A 9 -30.80 -17.06 -4.47
N GLY A 10 -29.99 -17.96 -3.91
CA GLY A 10 -29.71 -18.04 -2.48
C GLY A 10 -29.36 -16.65 -1.97
N SER A 11 -29.95 -16.27 -0.84
CA SER A 11 -29.67 -14.98 -0.21
C SER A 11 -28.17 -14.86 -0.02
N TYR A 12 -27.58 -13.90 -0.71
CA TYR A 12 -26.19 -13.53 -0.50
C TYR A 12 -26.01 -13.17 0.98
N ASP A 13 -25.24 -13.99 1.69
CA ASP A 13 -24.88 -13.71 3.08
C ASP A 13 -23.76 -12.67 3.06
N GLU A 14 -24.16 -11.41 3.19
CA GLU A 14 -23.26 -10.26 3.21
C GLU A 14 -22.18 -10.38 4.30
N ASP A 15 -22.51 -10.98 5.45
CA ASP A 15 -21.59 -11.16 6.57
C ASP A 15 -20.58 -12.29 6.30
N ALA A 16 -20.99 -13.37 5.62
CA ALA A 16 -20.09 -14.41 5.14
C ALA A 16 -19.14 -13.88 4.07
N HIS A 17 -19.63 -13.07 3.13
CA HIS A 17 -18.79 -12.44 2.12
C HIS A 17 -17.78 -11.47 2.75
N ARG A 18 -18.22 -10.59 3.65
CA ARG A 18 -17.31 -9.65 4.33
C ARG A 18 -16.19 -10.37 5.07
N ARG A 19 -16.49 -11.44 5.82
CA ARG A 19 -15.47 -12.25 6.51
C ARG A 19 -14.47 -12.87 5.53
N HIS A 20 -14.95 -13.35 4.39
CA HIS A 20 -14.09 -13.90 3.35
C HIS A 20 -13.18 -12.82 2.72
N GLU A 21 -13.70 -11.62 2.47
CA GLU A 21 -12.89 -10.49 1.99
C GLU A 21 -11.84 -10.05 3.01
N GLU A 22 -12.18 -10.01 4.30
CA GLU A 22 -11.25 -9.70 5.39
C GLU A 22 -10.12 -10.74 5.48
N GLU A 23 -10.45 -12.03 5.34
CA GLU A 23 -9.47 -13.11 5.32
C GLU A 23 -8.53 -13.00 4.12
N LEU A 24 -9.06 -12.78 2.92
CA LEU A 24 -8.25 -12.56 1.71
C LEU A 24 -7.37 -11.32 1.85
N ALA A 25 -7.87 -10.24 2.46
CA ALA A 25 -7.08 -9.04 2.72
C ALA A 25 -5.91 -9.34 3.68
N ARG A 26 -6.14 -10.13 4.73
CA ARG A 26 -5.11 -10.57 5.67
C ARG A 26 -4.04 -11.43 4.97
N GLU A 27 -4.45 -12.45 4.21
CA GLU A 27 -3.53 -13.32 3.48
C GLU A 27 -2.67 -12.53 2.48
N ARG A 28 -3.28 -11.59 1.75
CA ARG A 28 -2.56 -10.71 0.82
C ARG A 28 -1.53 -9.84 1.53
N ALA A 29 -1.88 -9.29 2.71
CA ALA A 29 -0.95 -8.49 3.50
C ALA A 29 0.23 -9.32 4.00
N GLU A 30 -0.02 -10.55 4.49
CA GLU A 30 1.04 -11.46 4.92
C GLU A 30 1.98 -11.85 3.78
N LEU A 31 1.42 -12.17 2.60
CA LEU A 31 2.21 -12.50 1.41
C LEU A 31 3.03 -11.31 0.94
N ALA A 32 2.45 -10.10 0.95
CA ALA A 32 3.17 -8.88 0.60
C ALA A 32 4.36 -8.64 1.55
N HIS A 33 4.16 -8.79 2.85
CA HIS A 33 5.21 -8.66 3.85
C HIS A 33 6.32 -9.71 3.65
N LYS A 34 5.98 -10.98 3.47
CA LYS A 34 6.96 -12.06 3.21
C LYS A 34 7.74 -11.85 1.90
N ASN A 35 7.11 -11.31 0.87
CA ASN A 35 7.74 -11.10 -0.43
C ASN A 35 8.61 -9.83 -0.48
N ARG A 36 8.36 -8.84 0.38
CA ARG A 36 9.08 -7.56 0.40
C ARG A 36 10.61 -7.71 0.50
N PRO A 37 11.20 -8.51 1.41
CA PRO A 37 12.66 -8.70 1.46
C PRO A 37 13.21 -9.40 0.20
N ILE A 38 12.48 -10.36 -0.37
CA ILE A 38 12.88 -11.07 -1.59
C ILE A 38 12.92 -10.10 -2.78
N LEU A 39 11.93 -9.22 -2.89
CA LEU A 39 11.88 -8.19 -3.93
C LEU A 39 12.99 -7.15 -3.74
N ALA A 40 13.23 -6.71 -2.51
CA ALA A 40 14.29 -5.77 -2.19
C ALA A 40 15.67 -6.32 -2.60
N GLU A 41 15.96 -7.58 -2.27
CA GLU A 41 17.19 -8.26 -2.68
C GLU A 41 17.33 -8.32 -4.21
N ARG A 42 16.29 -8.82 -4.89
CA ARG A 42 16.31 -8.98 -6.36
C ARG A 42 16.45 -7.67 -7.12
N LEU A 43 15.91 -6.59 -6.56
CA LEU A 43 15.97 -5.25 -7.15
C LEU A 43 17.18 -4.44 -6.68
N GLY A 44 18.05 -5.01 -5.84
CA GLY A 44 19.27 -4.33 -5.36
C GLY A 44 18.97 -3.14 -4.44
N TYR A 45 17.90 -3.19 -3.66
CA TYR A 45 17.54 -2.12 -2.75
C TYR A 45 18.54 -2.03 -1.57
N PRO A 46 18.69 -0.85 -0.94
CA PRO A 46 19.50 -0.73 0.26
C PRO A 46 19.04 -1.73 1.34
N PRO A 47 19.95 -2.42 2.05
CA PRO A 47 19.61 -3.45 3.04
C PRO A 47 18.62 -2.96 4.12
N GLU A 48 18.74 -1.70 4.53
CA GLU A 48 17.92 -1.04 5.54
C GLU A 48 16.54 -0.58 5.03
N SER A 49 16.33 -0.59 3.71
CA SER A 49 15.13 0.00 3.09
C SER A 49 13.85 -0.69 3.52
N VAL A 50 13.85 -2.03 3.65
CA VAL A 50 12.68 -2.82 4.07
C VAL A 50 12.31 -2.48 5.50
N ALA A 51 13.27 -2.54 6.42
CA ALA A 51 13.04 -2.25 7.82
C ALA A 51 12.57 -0.81 8.05
N ALA A 52 13.12 0.15 7.29
CA ALA A 52 12.68 1.54 7.32
C ALA A 52 11.24 1.73 6.80
N CYS A 53 10.86 1.04 5.73
CA CYS A 53 9.48 1.08 5.24
C CYS A 53 8.50 0.51 6.27
N GLU A 54 8.85 -0.60 6.92
CA GLU A 54 8.02 -1.24 7.96
C GLU A 54 7.87 -0.34 9.18
N ALA A 55 8.95 0.25 9.68
CA ALA A 55 8.91 1.19 10.79
C ALA A 55 8.00 2.41 10.49
N LEU A 56 8.03 2.93 9.27
CA LEU A 56 7.14 4.02 8.84
C LEU A 56 5.68 3.57 8.72
N GLU A 57 5.41 2.35 8.24
CA GLU A 57 4.04 1.83 8.17
C GLU A 57 3.46 1.55 9.56
N ASP A 58 4.29 1.12 10.52
CA ASP A 58 3.91 0.93 11.92
C ASP A 58 3.59 2.27 12.60
N GLU A 59 4.38 3.31 12.33
CA GLU A 59 4.13 4.66 12.84
C GLU A 59 2.92 5.33 12.17
N PHE A 60 2.68 5.04 10.89
CA PHE A 60 1.64 5.67 10.07
C PHE A 60 0.71 4.62 9.42
N PRO A 61 -0.19 3.96 10.18
CA PRO A 61 -0.97 2.79 9.72
C PRO A 61 -1.94 3.06 8.56
N GLY A 62 -2.26 4.33 8.29
CA GLY A 62 -3.05 4.75 7.13
C GLY A 62 -2.27 4.85 5.83
N TRP A 63 -0.96 4.59 5.86
CA TRP A 63 -0.05 4.72 4.74
C TRP A 63 0.56 3.38 4.35
N THR A 64 0.99 3.30 3.10
CA THR A 64 1.83 2.23 2.57
C THR A 64 3.10 2.89 2.06
N VAL A 65 4.25 2.30 2.37
CA VAL A 65 5.58 2.85 2.12
C VAL A 65 6.41 1.86 1.32
N ALA A 66 7.14 2.35 0.32
CA ALA A 66 8.09 1.54 -0.42
C ALA A 66 9.31 2.37 -0.80
N TYR A 67 10.48 1.75 -0.77
CA TYR A 67 11.63 2.25 -1.50
C TYR A 67 11.46 1.97 -2.99
N LEU A 68 11.71 2.97 -3.82
CA LEU A 68 11.72 2.81 -5.27
C LEU A 68 13.08 3.23 -5.81
N HIS A 69 13.57 2.49 -6.80
CA HIS A 69 14.71 2.91 -7.60
C HIS A 69 14.36 4.11 -8.47
N GLU A 70 15.40 4.85 -8.87
CA GLU A 70 15.29 5.95 -9.81
C GLU A 70 14.56 5.49 -11.08
N ASN A 71 13.51 6.21 -11.45
CA ASN A 71 12.84 6.05 -12.73
C ASN A 71 13.26 7.19 -13.67
N LYS A 72 13.73 6.84 -14.86
CA LYS A 72 14.19 7.78 -15.90
C LYS A 72 13.23 7.90 -17.08
N VAL A 73 12.10 7.18 -17.05
CA VAL A 73 11.12 7.23 -18.13
C VAL A 73 10.55 8.65 -18.23
N PRO A 74 10.65 9.32 -19.39
CA PRO A 74 10.10 10.65 -19.58
C PRO A 74 8.60 10.69 -19.23
N GLY A 75 8.20 11.70 -18.45
CA GLY A 75 6.83 11.84 -17.93
C GLY A 75 6.53 11.04 -16.65
N PHE A 76 7.42 10.14 -16.23
CA PHE A 76 7.31 9.35 -15.00
C PHE A 76 8.61 9.38 -14.18
N ALA A 77 9.49 10.34 -14.46
CA ALA A 77 10.80 10.39 -13.85
C ALA A 77 10.71 10.75 -12.36
N TYR A 78 11.43 10.03 -11.52
CA TYR A 78 11.57 10.31 -10.09
C TYR A 78 12.91 9.78 -9.57
N PRO A 79 13.54 10.47 -8.59
CA PRO A 79 14.77 9.99 -7.97
C PRO A 79 14.52 8.72 -7.17
N ALA A 80 15.58 7.96 -6.89
CA ALA A 80 15.49 6.87 -5.93
C ALA A 80 15.17 7.42 -4.54
N GLY A 81 14.32 6.72 -3.78
CA GLY A 81 13.91 7.18 -2.46
C GLY A 81 12.72 6.43 -1.91
N TYR A 82 12.20 6.93 -0.79
CA TYR A 82 11.05 6.40 -0.09
C TYR A 82 9.80 7.11 -0.56
N HIS A 83 8.79 6.33 -0.91
CA HIS A 83 7.51 6.82 -1.36
C HIS A 83 6.40 6.32 -0.47
N ALA A 84 5.43 7.19 -0.16
CA ALA A 84 4.24 6.81 0.57
C ALA A 84 2.96 7.15 -0.21
N TRP A 85 1.94 6.32 -0.03
CA TRP A 85 0.58 6.58 -0.50
C TRP A 85 -0.45 6.06 0.50
N ARG A 86 -1.67 6.62 0.47
CA ARG A 86 -2.75 6.18 1.35
C ARG A 86 -3.11 4.72 1.08
N ARG A 87 -3.24 3.94 2.15
CA ARG A 87 -3.66 2.53 2.07
C ARG A 87 -5.05 2.43 1.43
N GLY A 88 -5.26 1.43 0.59
CA GLY A 88 -6.52 1.23 -0.16
C GLY A 88 -6.70 2.15 -1.38
N ARG A 89 -5.70 2.98 -1.72
CA ARG A 89 -5.65 3.72 -2.99
C ARG A 89 -4.63 3.09 -3.94
N PRO A 90 -4.91 3.09 -5.25
CA PRO A 90 -3.99 2.52 -6.24
C PRO A 90 -2.66 3.28 -6.29
N PHE A 91 -1.60 2.54 -6.56
CA PHE A 91 -0.25 3.06 -6.79
C PHE A 91 -0.25 3.99 -8.02
N GLY A 92 -0.11 5.29 -7.81
CA GLY A 92 -0.08 6.30 -8.88
C GLY A 92 -0.99 7.52 -8.71
N GLY A 93 -1.76 7.60 -7.62
CA GLY A 93 -2.57 8.77 -7.32
C GLY A 93 -1.75 10.04 -7.00
N PRO A 94 -2.36 11.23 -7.12
CA PRO A 94 -1.71 12.53 -6.89
C PRO A 94 -1.23 12.76 -5.44
N ALA A 95 -1.60 11.90 -4.50
CA ALA A 95 -1.19 11.94 -3.09
C ALA A 95 0.06 11.12 -2.79
N ARG A 96 0.95 10.91 -3.79
CA ARG A 96 2.23 10.23 -3.56
C ARG A 96 3.20 11.20 -2.90
N LEU A 97 3.68 10.83 -1.71
CA LEU A 97 4.73 11.54 -1.00
C LEU A 97 6.08 10.92 -1.34
N HIS A 98 7.14 11.72 -1.28
CA HIS A 98 8.50 11.28 -1.54
C HIS A 98 9.47 11.91 -0.54
N GLY A 99 10.38 11.11 0.00
CA GLY A 99 11.56 11.56 0.73
C GLY A 99 12.78 10.75 0.28
N ALA A 100 13.95 11.39 0.18
CA ALA A 100 15.18 10.70 -0.20
C ALA A 100 15.66 9.76 0.91
N THR A 101 15.35 10.08 2.17
CA THR A 101 15.62 9.24 3.35
C THR A 101 14.33 8.87 4.10
N PRO A 102 14.37 7.85 4.99
CA PRO A 102 13.23 7.53 5.86
C PRO A 102 12.80 8.73 6.72
N GLU A 103 13.75 9.49 7.24
CA GLU A 103 13.52 10.63 8.14
C GLU A 103 12.84 11.79 7.41
N GLU A 104 13.24 12.06 6.17
CA GLU A 104 12.58 13.06 5.33
C GLU A 104 11.13 12.67 5.08
N LEU A 105 10.87 11.42 4.69
CA LEU A 105 9.51 10.94 4.46
C LEU A 105 8.68 10.97 5.75
N ARG A 106 9.26 10.57 6.89
CA ARG A 106 8.64 10.67 8.21
C ARG A 106 8.19 12.09 8.52
N GLY A 107 9.05 13.09 8.26
CA GLY A 107 8.72 14.49 8.46
C GLY A 107 7.51 14.94 7.64
N ILE A 108 7.44 14.51 6.37
CA ILE A 108 6.30 14.81 5.49
C ILE A 108 5.02 14.13 5.98
N LEU A 109 5.12 12.87 6.41
CA LEU A 109 3.99 12.10 6.92
C LEU A 109 3.43 12.71 8.20
N LEU A 110 4.27 13.20 9.12
CA LEU A 110 3.84 13.88 10.34
C LEU A 110 2.96 15.11 10.03
N VAL A 111 3.36 15.93 9.06
CA VAL A 111 2.56 17.10 8.64
C VAL A 111 1.24 16.64 8.05
N ARG A 112 1.26 15.68 7.12
CA ARG A 112 0.05 15.22 6.41
C ARG A 112 -0.94 14.45 7.27
N ASN A 113 -0.48 13.72 8.29
CA ASN A 113 -1.37 13.01 9.20
C ASN A 113 -2.02 13.96 10.21
N GLY A 114 -1.44 15.13 10.45
CA GLY A 114 -2.03 16.19 11.28
C GLY A 114 -3.10 17.01 10.55
N ASP A 115 -3.07 17.07 9.22
CA ASP A 115 -4.04 17.82 8.38
C ASP A 115 -5.39 17.11 8.20
N ASP A 116 -5.47 15.80 8.50
CA ASP A 116 -6.70 14.99 8.35
C ASP A 116 -7.56 14.94 9.64
N GLY A 117 -7.25 15.78 10.63
CA GLY A 117 -7.94 15.90 11.93
C GLY A 117 -8.89 17.07 12.04
#